data_AF-A0AAW8B1V5-F1
#
_entry.id   AF-A0AAW8B1V5-F1
#
_cell.length_a   1.000
_cell.length_b   1.000
_cell.length_c   1.000
_cell.angle_alpha   90.00
_cell.angle_beta   90.00
_cell.angle_gamma   90.00
#
_symmetry.space_group_name_H-M   'P 1'
#
loop_
_entity.id
_entity.type
_entity.pdbx_description
1 polymer ?
#
loop_
_entity_poly.entity_id
_entity_poly.type
_entity_poly.pdbx_seq_one_letter_code
_entity_poly.pdbx_strand_id
1 'polypeptide(L)'
;MALITTSDNTAVPVSEKPSRSLSQLLGPGPQLSLHGRQSADRQRVETYVARQFQSVYGASINEFMPLFLSLGCNEQLSAVTGIRPVEEQPLFLEQYLDQPIEQEVVRVFETPANRLSVVEIGNLAATHRGSSQLLFVLLAATLHRAGFRWITFTATPQVRKTINRLGFELRIIDEAKPERLEQNVLKQWGSYYHTNPLVVAGDLNHAMQVIGAKRTLGGILALYCNQVDTLAAQIKYGVHHGQYRYAA
;
A
#
# COMPACT_ATOMS: atom_id res chain seq x y z
N MET A 1 38.84 -9.94 68.40
CA MET A 1 37.54 -9.23 68.44
C MET A 1 37.45 -8.45 67.14
N ALA A 2 36.40 -8.71 66.35
CA ALA A 2 36.12 -8.25 64.98
C ALA A 2 37.04 -8.79 63.85
N LEU A 3 36.38 -9.18 62.76
CA LEU A 3 36.76 -10.09 61.66
C LEU A 3 36.61 -9.35 60.32
N ILE A 4 37.41 -9.75 59.31
CA ILE A 4 37.05 -9.90 57.86
C ILE A 4 36.76 -8.60 57.05
N THR A 5 37.19 -8.35 55.80
CA THR A 5 38.03 -9.00 54.77
C THR A 5 38.42 -7.96 53.70
N THR A 6 39.51 -8.27 52.99
CA THR A 6 40.05 -7.76 51.72
C THR A 6 39.06 -7.46 50.59
N SER A 7 39.36 -6.47 49.75
CA SER A 7 39.73 -6.67 48.32
C SER A 7 40.04 -5.35 47.60
N ASP A 8 41.22 -5.31 46.99
CA ASP A 8 41.58 -4.42 45.89
C ASP A 8 40.62 -4.61 44.71
N ASN A 9 40.17 -3.52 44.10
CA ASN A 9 39.62 -3.58 42.75
C ASN A 9 40.04 -2.33 41.97
N THR A 10 41.08 -2.50 41.17
CA THR A 10 41.52 -1.55 40.15
C THR A 10 40.42 -1.36 39.11
N ALA A 11 39.97 -0.13 38.96
CA ALA A 11 38.99 0.26 37.96
C ALA A 11 39.52 0.02 36.54
N VAL A 12 38.78 -0.78 35.76
CA VAL A 12 38.83 -0.76 34.29
C VAL A 12 37.57 -0.02 33.84
N PRO A 13 37.66 1.08 33.07
CA PRO A 13 36.48 1.77 32.57
C PRO A 13 35.90 0.95 31.41
N VAL A 14 34.80 0.25 31.65
CA VAL A 14 34.01 -0.39 30.58
C VAL A 14 33.23 0.70 29.86
N SER A 15 33.83 1.24 28.80
CA SER A 15 33.10 1.99 27.78
C SER A 15 32.56 1.01 26.75
N GLU A 16 31.39 0.43 27.03
CA GLU A 16 30.63 -0.32 26.04
C GLU A 16 29.42 0.50 25.60
N LYS A 17 29.60 1.27 24.53
CA LYS A 17 28.46 1.64 23.69
C LYS A 17 27.87 0.33 23.15
N PRO A 18 26.58 0.02 23.38
CA PRO A 18 26.01 -1.21 22.87
C PRO A 18 26.14 -1.22 21.35
N SER A 19 26.72 -2.31 20.85
CA SER A 19 26.96 -2.59 19.44
C SER A 19 25.65 -2.48 18.66
N ARG A 20 25.52 -1.41 17.87
CA ARG A 20 24.42 -1.20 16.90
C ARG A 20 24.29 -2.34 15.87
N SER A 21 25.20 -3.33 15.85
CA SER A 21 25.29 -4.31 14.78
C SER A 21 24.44 -5.58 14.98
N LEU A 22 24.09 -6.00 16.21
CA LEU A 22 23.34 -7.26 16.41
C LEU A 22 21.83 -7.06 16.49
N SER A 23 21.35 -5.98 17.11
CA SER A 23 19.92 -5.66 17.17
C SER A 23 19.32 -5.30 15.80
N GLN A 24 20.13 -4.78 14.87
CA GLN A 24 19.74 -4.55 13.48
C GLN A 24 19.67 -5.84 12.65
N LEU A 25 20.46 -6.86 13.00
CA LEU A 25 20.46 -8.18 12.35
C LEU A 25 19.32 -9.09 12.85
N LEU A 26 18.87 -8.88 14.09
CA LEU A 26 17.84 -9.67 14.77
C LEU A 26 16.48 -8.95 14.88
N GLY A 27 16.39 -7.70 14.43
CA GLY A 27 15.15 -6.97 14.41
C GLY A 27 14.17 -7.59 13.42
N PRO A 28 12.89 -7.77 13.77
CA PRO A 28 11.91 -8.29 12.81
C PRO A 28 11.85 -7.35 11.61
N GLY A 29 11.99 -7.93 10.41
CA GLY A 29 11.77 -7.20 9.16
C GLY A 29 10.38 -6.54 9.15
N PRO A 30 10.14 -5.57 8.26
CA PRO A 30 8.87 -4.86 8.24
C PRO A 30 7.71 -5.85 8.06
N GLN A 31 6.74 -5.80 8.95
CA GLN A 31 5.56 -6.66 8.97
C GLN A 31 4.54 -6.15 7.95
N LEU A 32 4.01 -7.08 7.16
CA LEU A 32 2.90 -6.84 6.24
C LEU A 32 1.58 -7.27 6.89
N SER A 33 0.61 -6.37 6.96
CA SER A 33 -0.70 -6.62 7.61
C SER A 33 -1.85 -6.05 6.80
N LEU A 34 -2.97 -6.77 6.76
CA LEU A 34 -4.24 -6.37 6.15
C LEU A 34 -5.23 -5.90 7.22
N HIS A 35 -5.96 -4.81 6.94
CA HIS A 35 -6.92 -4.21 7.85
C HIS A 35 -8.26 -3.97 7.16
N GLY A 36 -9.29 -4.70 7.55
CA GLY A 36 -10.67 -4.41 7.17
C GLY A 36 -11.33 -3.36 8.07
N ARG A 37 -12.59 -3.00 7.76
CA ARG A 37 -13.37 -2.00 8.51
C ARG A 37 -13.52 -2.30 10.01
N GLN A 38 -13.58 -3.58 10.37
CA GLN A 38 -13.71 -4.05 11.75
C GLN A 38 -12.36 -4.36 12.43
N SER A 39 -11.24 -4.09 11.76
CA SER A 39 -9.91 -4.29 12.36
C SER A 39 -9.74 -3.37 13.58
N ALA A 40 -9.23 -3.89 14.69
CA ALA A 40 -8.89 -3.08 15.86
C ALA A 40 -7.86 -1.98 15.52
N ASP A 41 -7.00 -2.23 14.52
CA ASP A 41 -5.98 -1.31 14.04
C ASP A 41 -6.49 -0.29 13.00
N ARG A 42 -7.77 -0.36 12.62
CA ARG A 42 -8.34 0.43 11.52
C ARG A 42 -8.13 1.93 11.71
N GLN A 43 -8.49 2.46 12.88
CA GLN A 43 -8.38 3.89 13.18
C GLN A 43 -6.92 4.38 13.12
N ARG A 44 -5.97 3.56 13.55
CA ARG A 44 -4.54 3.87 13.52
C ARG A 44 -4.05 4.06 12.09
N VAL A 45 -4.47 3.17 11.19
CA VAL A 45 -4.12 3.20 9.77
C VAL A 45 -4.78 4.40 9.05
N GLU A 46 -6.07 4.65 9.29
CA GLU A 46 -6.77 5.82 8.74
C GLU A 46 -6.13 7.13 9.20
N THR A 47 -5.81 7.24 10.49
CA THR A 47 -5.14 8.42 11.06
C THR A 47 -3.77 8.65 10.42
N TYR A 48 -3.02 7.58 10.16
CA TYR A 48 -1.74 7.68 9.47
C TYR A 48 -1.89 8.28 8.06
N VAL A 49 -2.85 7.76 7.27
CA VAL A 49 -3.12 8.27 5.91
C VAL A 49 -3.61 9.71 5.97
N ALA A 50 -4.60 10.02 6.81
CA ALA A 50 -5.17 11.37 6.94
C ALA A 50 -4.11 12.40 7.30
N ARG A 51 -3.23 12.09 8.25
CA ARG A 51 -2.12 12.98 8.63
C ARG A 51 -1.16 13.24 7.48
N GLN A 52 -0.86 12.24 6.64
CA GLN A 52 0.02 12.44 5.48
C GLN A 52 -0.65 13.30 4.40
N PHE A 53 -1.93 13.05 4.10
CA PHE A 53 -2.68 13.88 3.14
C PHE A 53 -2.82 15.32 3.63
N GLN A 54 -3.12 15.51 4.91
CA GLN A 54 -3.17 16.85 5.52
C GLN A 54 -1.81 17.54 5.46
N SER A 55 -0.72 16.84 5.81
CA SER A 55 0.62 17.44 5.85
C SER A 55 1.16 17.81 4.48
N VAL A 56 0.86 17.03 3.44
CA VAL A 56 1.41 17.25 2.09
C VAL A 56 0.52 18.18 1.26
N TYR A 57 -0.80 18.02 1.37
CA TYR A 57 -1.75 18.71 0.49
C TYR A 57 -2.68 19.68 1.23
N GLY A 58 -2.65 19.73 2.56
CA GLY A 58 -3.70 20.42 3.33
C GLY A 58 -5.06 19.75 3.20
N ALA A 59 -5.09 18.46 2.84
CA ALA A 59 -6.31 17.72 2.55
C ALA A 59 -6.91 17.06 3.81
N SER A 60 -8.20 17.31 4.04
CA SER A 60 -9.02 16.72 5.11
C SER A 60 -9.82 15.55 4.56
N ILE A 61 -9.16 14.40 4.35
CA ILE A 61 -9.82 13.19 3.85
C ILE A 61 -10.64 12.51 4.95
N ASN A 62 -11.92 12.21 4.66
CA ASN A 62 -12.84 11.55 5.60
C ASN A 62 -13.37 10.21 5.06
N GLU A 63 -13.13 9.92 3.78
CA GLU A 63 -13.51 8.68 3.13
C GLU A 63 -12.29 7.79 2.90
N PHE A 64 -12.40 6.55 3.37
CA PHE A 64 -11.32 5.57 3.30
C PHE A 64 -11.77 4.29 2.59
N MET A 65 -10.84 3.70 1.86
CA MET A 65 -11.02 2.41 1.22
C MET A 65 -11.29 1.30 2.25
N PRO A 66 -12.10 0.29 1.89
CA PRO A 66 -12.60 -0.70 2.85
C PRO A 66 -11.51 -1.62 3.41
N LEU A 67 -10.43 -1.79 2.67
CA LEU A 67 -9.27 -2.55 3.07
C LEU A 67 -8.03 -1.66 3.04
N PHE A 68 -7.11 -1.91 3.96
CA PHE A 68 -5.77 -1.35 3.93
C PHE A 68 -4.73 -2.46 3.98
N LEU A 69 -3.69 -2.32 3.16
CA LEU A 69 -2.45 -3.06 3.32
C LEU A 69 -1.40 -2.12 3.92
N SER A 70 -0.74 -2.57 4.97
CA SER A 70 0.23 -1.76 5.71
C SER A 70 1.57 -2.46 5.86
N LEU A 71 2.63 -1.66 5.91
CA LEU A 71 3.98 -2.06 6.28
C LEU A 71 4.42 -1.29 7.51
N GLY A 72 4.97 -1.98 8.51
CA GLY A 72 5.52 -1.33 9.70
C GLY A 72 6.50 -2.22 10.46
N CYS A 73 7.17 -1.66 11.46
CA CYS A 73 8.04 -2.40 12.36
C CYS A 73 7.80 -1.88 13.78
N ASN A 74 7.73 -2.77 14.77
CA ASN A 74 7.49 -2.41 16.18
C ASN A 74 6.33 -1.42 16.33
N GLU A 75 5.18 -1.76 15.73
CA GLU A 75 3.95 -0.95 15.72
C GLU A 75 4.03 0.40 14.98
N GLN A 76 5.20 0.79 14.46
CA GLN A 76 5.36 2.01 13.68
C GLN A 76 5.06 1.76 12.20
N LEU A 77 4.05 2.45 11.66
CA LEU A 77 3.71 2.40 10.24
C LEU A 77 4.75 3.14 9.40
N SER A 78 5.11 2.51 8.28
CA SER A 78 6.09 3.04 7.33
C SER A 78 5.50 3.28 5.93
N ALA A 79 4.50 2.48 5.55
CA ALA A 79 3.68 2.70 4.36
C ALA A 79 2.30 2.04 4.52
N VAL A 80 1.29 2.62 3.88
CA VAL A 80 -0.10 2.17 3.86
C VAL A 80 -0.66 2.42 2.46
N THR A 81 -1.47 1.50 1.97
CA THR A 81 -2.31 1.71 0.78
C THR A 81 -3.69 1.12 0.99
N GLY A 82 -4.70 1.87 0.56
CA GLY A 82 -6.08 1.40 0.50
C GLY A 82 -6.29 0.44 -0.67
N ILE A 83 -7.21 -0.50 -0.48
CA ILE A 83 -7.64 -1.47 -1.48
C ILE A 83 -9.17 -1.45 -1.52
N ARG A 84 -9.73 -1.33 -2.72
CA ARG A 84 -11.16 -1.44 -2.99
C ARG A 84 -11.35 -2.46 -4.13
N PRO A 85 -11.69 -3.72 -3.81
CA PRO A 85 -12.17 -4.67 -4.80
C PRO A 85 -13.39 -4.11 -5.52
N VAL A 86 -13.53 -4.42 -6.81
CA VAL A 86 -14.77 -4.08 -7.54
C VAL A 86 -15.92 -4.95 -7.03
N GLU A 87 -17.06 -4.31 -6.79
CA GLU A 87 -18.33 -4.95 -6.42
C GLU A 87 -19.46 -4.39 -7.30
N GLU A 88 -20.71 -4.43 -6.82
CA GLU A 88 -21.88 -3.88 -7.53
C GLU A 88 -21.80 -2.37 -7.71
N GLN A 89 -21.14 -1.65 -6.78
CA GLN A 89 -21.00 -0.20 -6.83
C GLN A 89 -19.82 0.24 -7.72
N PRO A 90 -19.91 1.43 -8.34
CA PRO A 90 -18.80 2.02 -9.07
C PRO A 90 -17.54 2.21 -8.21
N LEU A 91 -16.38 2.10 -8.84
CA LEU A 91 -15.12 2.51 -8.22
C LEU A 91 -15.08 4.04 -8.07
N PHE A 92 -14.31 4.56 -7.11
CA PHE A 92 -14.21 6.01 -6.94
C PHE A 92 -13.61 6.66 -8.20
N LEU A 93 -12.57 6.07 -8.78
CA LEU A 93 -11.99 6.59 -10.02
C LEU A 93 -12.92 6.59 -11.24
N GLU A 94 -14.05 5.86 -11.23
CA GLU A 94 -14.98 5.83 -12.37
C GLU A 94 -15.71 7.16 -12.56
N GLN A 95 -15.76 8.01 -11.53
CA GLN A 95 -16.27 9.38 -11.70
C GLN A 95 -15.42 10.21 -12.67
N TYR A 96 -14.16 9.81 -12.90
CA TYR A 96 -13.28 10.46 -13.87
C TYR A 96 -13.37 9.85 -15.27
N LEU A 97 -14.26 8.90 -15.52
CA LEU A 97 -14.28 8.12 -16.76
C LEU A 97 -15.66 8.19 -17.41
N ASP A 98 -15.68 8.11 -18.73
CA ASP A 98 -16.93 8.09 -19.50
C ASP A 98 -17.48 6.66 -19.67
N GLN A 99 -16.65 5.63 -19.44
CA GLN A 99 -17.02 4.21 -19.48
C GLN A 99 -16.61 3.49 -18.19
N PRO A 100 -17.25 2.35 -17.86
CA PRO A 100 -16.81 1.48 -16.77
C PRO A 100 -15.34 1.08 -16.90
N ILE A 101 -14.67 0.94 -15.77
CA ILE A 101 -13.21 0.75 -15.69
C ILE A 101 -12.72 -0.45 -16.50
N GLU A 102 -13.46 -1.56 -16.53
CA GLU A 102 -13.05 -2.74 -17.27
C GLU A 102 -13.04 -2.49 -18.79
N GLN A 103 -13.91 -1.64 -19.29
CA GLN A 103 -13.93 -1.26 -20.71
C GLN A 103 -12.75 -0.35 -21.04
N GLU A 104 -12.42 0.58 -20.14
CA GLU A 104 -11.24 1.43 -20.26
C GLU A 104 -9.94 0.62 -20.22
N VAL A 105 -9.87 -0.40 -19.35
CA VAL A 105 -8.75 -1.35 -19.30
C VAL A 105 -8.64 -2.13 -20.61
N VAL A 106 -9.75 -2.66 -21.15
CA VAL A 106 -9.75 -3.33 -22.47
C VAL A 106 -9.25 -2.39 -23.55
N ARG A 107 -9.71 -1.14 -23.56
CA ARG A 107 -9.31 -0.12 -24.55
C ARG A 107 -7.81 0.13 -24.52
N VAL A 108 -7.21 0.34 -23.35
CA VAL A 108 -5.79 0.71 -23.27
C VAL A 108 -4.85 -0.49 -23.32
N PHE A 109 -5.28 -1.70 -22.93
CA PHE A 109 -4.45 -2.92 -22.98
C PHE A 109 -4.73 -3.82 -24.19
N GLU A 110 -5.78 -3.54 -24.97
CA GLU A 110 -6.24 -4.37 -26.09
C GLU A 110 -6.44 -5.84 -25.68
N THR A 111 -6.85 -6.05 -24.43
CA THR A 111 -6.89 -7.35 -23.79
C THR A 111 -8.19 -7.48 -22.98
N PRO A 112 -8.93 -8.60 -23.11
CA PRO A 112 -10.16 -8.80 -22.36
C PRO A 112 -9.97 -8.63 -20.85
N ALA A 113 -10.82 -7.81 -20.24
CA ALA A 113 -10.87 -7.59 -18.80
C ALA A 113 -12.27 -7.93 -18.28
N ASN A 114 -12.30 -8.69 -17.19
CA ASN A 114 -13.53 -8.90 -16.43
C ASN A 114 -13.57 -7.86 -15.30
N ARG A 115 -14.73 -7.23 -15.08
CA ARG A 115 -14.93 -6.25 -14.00
C ARG A 115 -14.45 -6.76 -12.63
N LEU A 116 -14.73 -8.01 -12.28
CA LEU A 116 -14.32 -8.64 -11.01
C LEU A 116 -12.80 -8.91 -10.93
N SER A 117 -12.08 -8.83 -12.04
CA SER A 117 -10.61 -8.95 -12.08
C SER A 117 -9.89 -7.62 -11.87
N VAL A 118 -10.63 -6.52 -11.74
CA VAL A 118 -10.11 -5.18 -11.50
C VAL A 118 -10.17 -4.85 -10.01
N VAL A 119 -9.16 -4.14 -9.50
CA VAL A 119 -9.11 -3.63 -8.13
C VAL A 119 -8.61 -2.19 -8.13
N GLU A 120 -9.29 -1.32 -7.39
CA GLU A 120 -8.85 0.06 -7.17
C GLU A 120 -7.92 0.15 -5.97
N ILE A 121 -6.88 0.95 -6.10
CA ILE A 121 -5.93 1.30 -5.05
C ILE A 121 -5.91 2.81 -4.85
N GLY A 122 -5.74 3.23 -3.61
CA GLY A 122 -5.76 4.64 -3.24
C GLY A 122 -5.32 4.81 -1.79
N ASN A 123 -5.65 5.94 -1.17
CA ASN A 123 -5.26 6.26 0.21
C ASN A 123 -3.77 5.91 0.52
N LEU A 124 -2.88 6.14 -0.46
CA LEU A 124 -1.48 5.74 -0.38
C LEU A 124 -0.70 6.77 0.43
N ALA A 125 -0.01 6.30 1.46
CA ALA A 125 0.86 7.11 2.30
C ALA A 125 2.13 6.32 2.64
N ALA A 126 3.29 6.97 2.58
CA ALA A 126 4.56 6.37 2.98
C ALA A 126 5.50 7.43 3.55
N THR A 127 6.10 7.15 4.70
CA THR A 127 6.94 8.10 5.47
C THR A 127 8.40 7.71 5.52
N HIS A 128 8.75 6.47 5.14
CA HIS A 128 10.13 5.98 5.15
C HIS A 128 10.64 5.71 3.75
N ARG A 129 11.93 6.02 3.53
CA ARG A 129 12.61 5.77 2.25
C ARG A 129 12.60 4.28 1.94
N GLY A 130 12.11 3.91 0.76
CA GLY A 130 12.06 2.51 0.32
C GLY A 130 10.75 1.78 0.66
N SER A 131 9.97 2.27 1.63
CA SER A 131 8.75 1.58 2.08
C SER A 131 7.66 1.54 1.03
N SER A 132 7.53 2.57 0.18
CA SER A 132 6.58 2.54 -0.93
C SER A 132 6.96 1.52 -2.00
N GLN A 133 8.25 1.37 -2.32
CA GLN A 133 8.72 0.36 -3.26
C GLN A 133 8.45 -1.06 -2.75
N LEU A 134 8.78 -1.33 -1.48
CA LEU A 134 8.48 -2.62 -0.86
C LEU A 134 6.97 -2.87 -0.84
N LEU A 135 6.17 -1.86 -0.46
CA LEU A 135 4.71 -1.96 -0.46
C LEU A 135 4.16 -2.31 -1.84
N PHE A 136 4.63 -1.68 -2.91
CA PHE A 136 4.13 -1.97 -4.26
C PHE A 136 4.46 -3.40 -4.72
N VAL A 137 5.66 -3.91 -4.40
CA VAL A 137 6.03 -5.30 -4.73
C VAL A 137 5.10 -6.28 -4.01
N LEU A 138 4.90 -6.07 -2.71
CA LEU A 138 4.07 -6.95 -1.88
C LEU A 138 2.59 -6.81 -2.21
N LEU A 139 2.13 -5.59 -2.53
CA LEU A 139 0.77 -5.31 -2.99
C LEU A 139 0.48 -6.05 -4.30
N ALA A 140 1.34 -5.89 -5.30
CA ALA A 140 1.16 -6.55 -6.60
C ALA A 140 1.08 -8.07 -6.45
N ALA A 141 1.97 -8.66 -5.66
CA ALA A 141 1.95 -10.09 -5.38
C ALA A 141 0.69 -10.53 -4.62
N THR A 142 0.28 -9.77 -3.60
CA THR A 142 -0.92 -10.08 -2.80
C THR A 142 -2.19 -10.03 -3.66
N LEU A 143 -2.36 -8.99 -4.47
CA LEU A 143 -3.53 -8.83 -5.34
C LEU A 143 -3.56 -9.88 -6.46
N HIS A 144 -2.40 -10.16 -7.07
CA HIS A 144 -2.31 -11.22 -8.09
C HIS A 144 -2.71 -12.58 -7.51
N ARG A 145 -2.19 -12.93 -6.32
CA ARG A 145 -2.54 -14.20 -5.66
C ARG A 145 -3.98 -14.22 -5.14
N ALA A 146 -4.58 -13.06 -4.88
CA ALA A 146 -6.01 -12.95 -4.56
C ALA A 146 -6.92 -13.17 -5.79
N GLY A 147 -6.35 -13.22 -7.01
CA GLY A 147 -7.06 -13.50 -8.25
C GLY A 147 -7.37 -12.26 -9.10
N PHE A 148 -6.87 -11.08 -8.71
CA PHE A 148 -7.00 -9.89 -9.54
C PHE A 148 -5.98 -9.91 -10.67
N ARG A 149 -6.38 -9.37 -11.82
CA ARG A 149 -5.52 -9.18 -12.99
C ARG A 149 -5.10 -7.72 -13.15
N TRP A 150 -6.01 -6.79 -12.85
CA TRP A 150 -5.82 -5.38 -13.15
C TRP A 150 -5.84 -4.56 -11.89
N ILE A 151 -4.81 -3.75 -11.70
CA ILE A 151 -4.71 -2.75 -10.64
C ILE A 151 -4.98 -1.37 -11.26
N THR A 152 -5.90 -0.60 -10.68
CA THR A 152 -6.27 0.74 -11.15
C THR A 152 -6.19 1.75 -10.02
N PHE A 153 -5.77 2.98 -10.32
CA PHE A 153 -5.63 4.02 -9.29
C PHE A 153 -5.44 5.41 -9.91
N THR A 154 -5.75 6.43 -9.12
CA THR A 154 -5.43 7.83 -9.43
C THR A 154 -4.03 8.16 -8.92
N ALA A 155 -3.08 8.33 -9.84
CA ALA A 155 -1.67 8.41 -9.55
C ALA A 155 -1.11 9.81 -9.77
N THR A 156 -0.45 10.38 -8.75
CA THR A 156 0.39 11.57 -8.90
C THR A 156 1.67 11.24 -9.70
N PRO A 157 2.37 12.23 -10.28
CA PRO A 157 3.63 12.00 -11.00
C PRO A 157 4.68 11.26 -10.16
N GLN A 158 4.74 11.52 -8.85
CA GLN A 158 5.69 10.87 -7.93
C GLN A 158 5.39 9.36 -7.77
N VAL A 159 4.12 8.99 -7.66
CA VAL A 159 3.68 7.59 -7.55
C VAL A 159 4.02 6.85 -8.83
N ARG A 160 3.64 7.40 -10.00
CA ARG A 160 3.95 6.81 -11.32
C ARG A 160 5.46 6.59 -11.48
N LYS A 161 6.27 7.59 -11.13
CA LYS A 161 7.75 7.49 -11.18
C LYS A 161 8.29 6.38 -10.29
N THR A 162 7.71 6.19 -9.12
CA THR A 162 8.15 5.14 -8.17
C THR A 162 7.82 3.75 -8.71
N ILE A 163 6.63 3.56 -9.26
CA ILE A 163 6.18 2.29 -9.83
C ILE A 163 6.98 1.97 -11.11
N ASN A 164 7.17 2.93 -12.01
CA ASN A 164 7.95 2.73 -13.23
C ASN A 164 9.41 2.35 -12.94
N ARG A 165 10.01 2.85 -11.84
CA ARG A 165 11.37 2.46 -11.40
C ARG A 165 11.46 1.00 -10.96
N LEU A 166 10.36 0.40 -10.48
CA LEU A 166 10.28 -1.03 -10.21
C LEU A 166 10.21 -1.85 -11.50
N GLY A 167 9.91 -1.21 -12.63
CA GLY A 167 9.69 -1.84 -13.93
C GLY A 167 8.25 -2.29 -14.14
N PHE A 168 7.30 -1.89 -13.28
CA PHE A 168 5.89 -2.16 -13.51
C PHE A 168 5.36 -1.15 -14.52
N GLU A 169 4.84 -1.64 -15.64
CA GLU A 169 4.21 -0.82 -16.66
C GLU A 169 2.85 -0.32 -16.19
N LEU A 170 2.62 0.99 -16.34
CA LEU A 170 1.33 1.63 -16.13
C LEU A 170 0.89 2.26 -17.45
N ARG A 171 -0.35 1.98 -17.85
CA ARG A 171 -1.01 2.67 -18.96
C ARG A 171 -1.91 3.75 -18.42
N ILE A 172 -1.84 4.93 -19.05
CA ILE A 172 -2.70 6.06 -18.72
C ILE A 172 -4.06 5.81 -19.38
N ILE A 173 -5.13 5.95 -18.60
CA ILE A 173 -6.51 5.85 -19.08
C ILE A 173 -7.04 7.24 -19.41
N ASP A 174 -6.99 8.15 -18.44
CA ASP A 174 -7.48 9.53 -18.56
C ASP A 174 -6.83 10.43 -17.48
N GLU A 175 -7.07 11.73 -17.57
CA GLU A 175 -6.77 12.71 -16.52
C GLU A 175 -7.82 12.62 -15.40
N ALA A 176 -7.38 12.68 -14.13
CA ALA A 176 -8.29 12.79 -13.00
C ALA A 176 -8.71 14.26 -12.82
N LYS A 177 -9.56 14.72 -13.74
CA LYS A 177 -10.04 16.11 -13.84
C LYS A 177 -10.86 16.49 -12.60
N PRO A 178 -10.45 17.51 -11.82
CA PRO A 178 -11.15 17.91 -10.60
C PRO A 178 -12.56 18.43 -10.87
N GLU A 179 -12.87 18.86 -12.09
CA GLU A 179 -14.19 19.33 -12.51
C GLU A 179 -15.24 18.21 -12.52
N ARG A 180 -14.80 16.95 -12.55
CA ARG A 180 -15.69 15.77 -12.42
C ARG A 180 -16.08 15.48 -10.96
N LEU A 181 -15.52 16.22 -9.99
CA LEU A 181 -15.87 16.10 -8.57
C LEU A 181 -16.91 17.13 -8.14
N GLU A 182 -17.75 16.74 -7.18
CA GLU A 182 -18.57 17.70 -6.45
C GLU A 182 -17.68 18.71 -5.69
N GLN A 183 -18.11 19.98 -5.63
CA GLN A 183 -17.31 21.08 -5.09
C GLN A 183 -16.96 20.93 -3.60
N ASN A 184 -17.86 20.34 -2.81
CA ASN A 184 -17.64 19.98 -1.41
C ASN A 184 -16.54 18.91 -1.27
N VAL A 185 -16.56 17.88 -2.11
CA VAL A 185 -15.55 16.81 -2.14
C VAL A 185 -14.21 17.40 -2.57
N LEU A 186 -14.17 18.15 -3.67
CA LEU A 186 -12.95 18.76 -4.19
C LEU A 186 -12.21 19.61 -3.14
N LYS A 187 -12.93 20.42 -2.37
CA LYS A 187 -12.34 21.25 -1.28
C LYS A 187 -11.64 20.43 -0.22
N GLN A 188 -12.11 19.21 0.07
CA GLN A 188 -11.47 18.33 1.06
C GLN A 188 -10.09 17.83 0.60
N TRP A 189 -9.82 17.82 -0.70
CA TRP A 189 -8.55 17.35 -1.25
C TRP A 189 -7.42 18.40 -1.23
N GLY A 190 -7.68 19.62 -0.75
CA GLY A 190 -6.67 20.68 -0.64
C GLY A 190 -5.96 20.91 -1.98
N SER A 191 -4.62 20.85 -1.97
CA SER A 191 -3.78 21.02 -3.17
C SER A 191 -3.50 19.73 -3.95
N TYR A 192 -4.12 18.60 -3.62
CA TYR A 192 -3.85 17.31 -4.25
C TYR A 192 -4.01 17.35 -5.79
N TYR A 193 -5.08 17.95 -6.29
CA TYR A 193 -5.34 18.03 -7.75
C TYR A 193 -4.40 18.98 -8.48
N HIS A 194 -3.68 19.88 -7.80
CA HIS A 194 -2.61 20.67 -8.42
C HIS A 194 -1.44 19.80 -8.91
N THR A 195 -1.37 18.54 -8.47
CA THR A 195 -0.36 17.58 -8.95
C THR A 195 -0.67 17.00 -10.33
N ASN A 196 -1.81 17.34 -10.93
CA ASN A 196 -2.33 16.76 -12.18
C ASN A 196 -2.30 15.22 -12.15
N PRO A 197 -3.05 14.61 -11.21
CA PRO A 197 -3.10 13.16 -11.11
C PRO A 197 -3.76 12.55 -12.35
N LEU A 198 -3.35 11.33 -12.70
CA LEU A 198 -3.90 10.59 -13.85
C LEU A 198 -4.54 9.30 -13.37
N VAL A 199 -5.65 8.90 -13.99
CA VAL A 199 -6.20 7.57 -13.85
C VAL A 199 -5.31 6.61 -14.66
N VAL A 200 -4.77 5.60 -13.99
CA VAL A 200 -3.87 4.62 -14.60
C VAL A 200 -4.31 3.20 -14.28
N ALA A 201 -3.88 2.27 -15.13
CA ALA A 201 -4.04 0.84 -14.94
C ALA A 201 -2.71 0.09 -15.15
N GLY A 202 -2.54 -1.02 -14.44
CA GLY A 202 -1.41 -1.93 -14.60
C GLY A 202 -1.85 -3.39 -14.68
N ASP A 203 -1.08 -4.21 -15.42
CA ASP A 203 -1.27 -5.67 -15.48
C ASP A 203 -0.46 -6.35 -14.35
N LEU A 204 -1.16 -7.01 -13.43
CA LEU A 204 -0.55 -7.75 -12.33
C LEU A 204 0.22 -8.98 -12.81
N ASN A 205 -0.17 -9.60 -13.92
CA ASN A 205 0.61 -10.71 -14.51
C ASN A 205 1.99 -10.21 -14.94
N HIS A 206 2.03 -9.04 -15.61
CA HIS A 206 3.29 -8.41 -16.00
C HIS A 206 4.13 -8.02 -14.78
N ALA A 207 3.50 -7.44 -13.75
CA ALA A 207 4.20 -7.11 -12.51
C ALA A 207 4.85 -8.36 -11.87
N MET A 208 4.17 -9.50 -11.87
CA MET A 208 4.72 -10.75 -11.36
C MET A 208 5.89 -11.28 -12.21
N GLN A 209 5.85 -11.14 -13.53
CA GLN A 209 6.98 -11.47 -14.40
C GLN A 209 8.20 -10.60 -14.05
N VAL A 210 8.01 -9.30 -13.86
CA VAL A 210 9.08 -8.36 -13.47
C VAL A 210 9.66 -8.71 -12.09
N ILE A 211 8.81 -9.06 -11.12
CA ILE A 211 9.25 -9.50 -9.79
C ILE A 211 10.09 -10.78 -9.89
N GLY A 212 9.64 -11.77 -10.66
CA GLY A 212 10.35 -13.03 -10.84
C GLY A 212 11.67 -12.89 -11.59
N ALA A 213 11.75 -11.97 -12.56
CA ALA A 213 12.96 -11.74 -13.36
C ALA A 213 14.07 -11.00 -12.59
N LYS A 214 13.73 -10.18 -11.59
CA LYS A 214 14.69 -9.38 -10.82
C LYS A 214 15.04 -10.08 -9.50
N ARG A 215 16.27 -10.57 -9.39
CA ARG A 215 16.76 -11.31 -8.20
C ARG A 215 16.43 -10.64 -6.86
N THR A 216 16.55 -9.32 -6.76
CA THR A 216 16.24 -8.58 -5.53
C THR A 216 14.74 -8.59 -5.20
N LEU A 217 13.87 -8.38 -6.20
CA LEU A 217 12.42 -8.39 -6.00
C LEU A 217 11.90 -9.81 -5.72
N GLY A 218 12.42 -10.80 -6.46
CA GLY A 218 12.13 -12.21 -6.21
C GLY A 218 12.58 -12.66 -4.81
N GLY A 219 13.75 -12.20 -4.36
CA GLY A 219 14.23 -12.44 -3.00
C GLY A 219 13.32 -11.82 -1.92
N ILE A 220 12.86 -10.59 -2.14
CA ILE A 220 11.85 -9.96 -1.27
C ILE A 220 10.58 -10.81 -1.24
N LEU A 221 10.01 -11.16 -2.40
CA LEU A 221 8.78 -11.95 -2.43
C LEU A 221 8.95 -13.31 -1.75
N ALA A 222 10.11 -13.95 -1.88
CA ALA A 222 10.40 -15.22 -1.20
C ALA A 222 10.39 -15.08 0.33
N LEU A 223 10.87 -13.96 0.88
CA LEU A 223 10.83 -13.69 2.33
C LEU A 223 9.40 -13.50 2.85
N TYR A 224 8.51 -12.96 2.02
CA TYR A 224 7.12 -12.63 2.40
C TYR A 224 6.09 -13.64 1.89
N CYS A 225 6.48 -14.73 1.23
CA CYS A 225 5.56 -15.56 0.45
C CYS A 225 4.37 -16.08 1.29
N ASN A 226 4.64 -16.64 2.47
CA ASN A 226 3.60 -17.16 3.36
C ASN A 226 2.63 -16.06 3.82
N GLN A 227 3.16 -14.87 4.08
CA GLN A 227 2.37 -13.73 4.51
C GLN A 227 1.51 -13.21 3.36
N VAL A 228 2.09 -13.08 2.16
CA VAL A 228 1.39 -12.71 0.93
C VAL A 228 0.27 -13.72 0.61
N ASP A 229 0.52 -15.03 0.72
CA ASP A 229 -0.50 -16.07 0.51
C ASP A 229 -1.65 -15.95 1.51
N THR A 230 -1.31 -15.75 2.79
CA THR A 230 -2.30 -15.57 3.85
C THR A 230 -3.18 -14.35 3.60
N LEU A 231 -2.59 -13.20 3.28
CA LEU A 231 -3.33 -11.98 3.04
C LEU A 231 -4.15 -12.06 1.74
N ALA A 232 -3.61 -12.68 0.69
CA ALA A 232 -4.30 -12.91 -0.56
C ALA A 232 -5.56 -13.77 -0.37
N ALA A 233 -5.46 -14.85 0.43
CA ALA A 233 -6.60 -15.67 0.79
C ALA A 233 -7.66 -14.85 1.55
N GLN A 234 -7.26 -14.04 2.53
CA GLN A 234 -8.19 -13.17 3.28
C GLN A 234 -8.95 -12.21 2.36
N ILE A 235 -8.26 -11.54 1.44
CA ILE A 235 -8.90 -10.64 0.46
C ILE A 235 -9.90 -11.42 -0.39
N LYS A 236 -9.47 -12.56 -0.95
CA LYS A 236 -10.33 -13.40 -1.79
C LYS A 236 -11.57 -13.89 -1.06
N TYR A 237 -11.42 -14.38 0.18
CA TYR A 237 -12.55 -14.85 0.98
C TYR A 237 -13.53 -13.73 1.30
N GLY A 238 -13.05 -12.55 1.71
CA GLY A 238 -13.91 -11.43 2.05
C GLY A 238 -14.73 -10.91 0.85
N VAL A 239 -14.15 -10.93 -0.35
CA VAL A 239 -14.86 -10.61 -1.60
C VAL A 239 -15.94 -11.65 -1.89
N HIS A 240 -15.62 -12.95 -1.86
CA HIS A 240 -16.60 -14.00 -2.18
C HIS A 240 -17.76 -14.11 -1.20
N HIS A 241 -17.56 -13.76 0.08
CA HIS A 241 -18.59 -13.86 1.11
C HIS A 241 -19.37 -12.56 1.30
N GLY A 242 -19.17 -11.55 0.43
CA GLY A 242 -19.85 -10.26 0.53
C GLY A 242 -19.57 -9.53 1.84
N GLN A 243 -18.48 -9.86 2.54
CA GLN A 243 -18.09 -9.20 3.80
C GLN A 243 -17.68 -7.74 3.58
N TYR A 244 -17.45 -7.36 2.33
CA TYR A 244 -17.13 -6.01 1.92
C TYR A 244 -18.30 -5.28 1.27
N ARG A 245 -19.54 -5.81 1.32
CA ARG A 245 -20.75 -5.13 0.83
C ARG A 245 -20.82 -3.70 1.35
N TYR A 246 -20.71 -2.73 0.45
CA TYR A 246 -20.72 -1.30 0.78
C TYR A 246 -22.17 -0.80 0.91
N ALA A 247 -22.49 -0.13 2.01
CA ALA A 247 -23.68 0.70 2.08
C ALA A 247 -23.47 1.92 1.18
N ALA A 248 -24.50 2.25 0.39
CA ALA A 248 -24.53 3.41 -0.50
C ALA A 248 -24.29 4.73 0.23
#